data_AF-A0A6L7QGR1-F1
#
_entry.id   AF-A0A6L7QGR1-F1
#
_cell.length_a   1.000
_cell.length_b   1.000
_cell.length_c   1.000
_cell.angle_alpha   90.00
_cell.angle_beta   90.00
_cell.angle_gamma   90.00
#
_symmetry.space_group_name_H-M   'P 1'
#
loop_
_entity.id
_entity.type
_entity.pdbx_description
1 polymer ?
#
loop_
_entity_poly.entity_id
_entity_poly.type
_entity_poly.pdbx_seq_one_letter_code
_entity_poly.pdbx_strand_id
1 'polypeptide(L)' 'MSTGVSLVLAVILLGCQAQSGREQSEPPFHFVDASREAGLDFLNVSGSPQQNYVLESMSTGAAFLDFDNDGFQDLFV' A
#
# COMPACT_ATOMS: atom_id res chain seq x y z
N MET A 1 37.58 -12.79 37.04
CA MET A 1 37.32 -11.65 36.14
C MET A 1 37.04 -12.06 34.68
N SER A 2 37.35 -13.29 34.24
CA SER A 2 37.14 -13.72 32.84
C SER A 2 35.77 -14.34 32.53
N THR A 3 35.00 -14.80 33.53
CA THR A 3 33.69 -15.44 33.32
C THR A 3 32.58 -14.45 32.97
N GLY A 4 32.65 -13.22 33.48
CA GLY A 4 31.64 -12.18 33.22
C GLY A 4 31.64 -11.67 31.78
N VAL A 5 32.80 -11.57 31.15
CA VAL A 5 32.94 -11.11 29.75
C VAL A 5 32.38 -12.14 28.77
N SER A 6 32.55 -13.43 29.07
CA SER A 6 32.06 -14.53 28.21
C SER A 6 30.53 -14.64 28.20
N LEU A 7 29.87 -14.31 29.31
CA LEU A 7 28.41 -14.36 29.42
C LEU A 7 27.74 -13.21 28.64
N VAL A 8 28.34 -12.01 28.68
CA VAL A 8 27.84 -10.82 27.97
C VAL A 8 27.96 -11.01 26.45
N LEU A 9 29.05 -11.60 25.97
CA LEU A 9 29.23 -11.89 24.54
C LEU A 9 28.21 -12.92 24.02
N ALA A 10 27.87 -13.93 24.83
CA ALA A 10 26.86 -14.94 24.50
C ALA A 10 25.45 -14.33 24.40
N VAL A 11 25.08 -13.42 25.31
CA VAL A 11 23.78 -12.71 25.26
C VAL A 11 23.66 -11.81 24.02
N ILE A 12 24.76 -11.15 23.62
CA ILE A 12 24.78 -10.32 22.39
C ILE A 12 24.64 -11.18 21.13
N LEU A 13 25.27 -12.35 21.08
CA LEU A 13 25.19 -13.27 19.92
C LEU A 13 23.83 -13.97 19.81
N LEU A 14 23.14 -14.25 20.92
CA LEU A 14 21.75 -14.77 20.89
C LEU A 14 20.71 -13.69 20.54
N GLY A 15 20.97 -12.42 20.84
CA GLY A 15 20.06 -11.30 20.53
C GLY A 15 19.95 -10.96 19.04
N CYS A 16 20.89 -11.39 18.20
CA CYS A 16 20.90 -11.09 16.76
C CYS A 16 20.09 -12.07 15.88
N GLN A 17 19.49 -13.13 16.44
CA GLN A 17 18.84 -14.19 15.66
C GLN A 17 17.31 -14.05 15.52
N ALA A 18 16.72 -12.93 15.94
CA ALA A 18 15.26 -12.79 16.02
C ALA A 18 14.61 -11.94 14.90
N GLN A 19 15.20 -11.93 13.69
CA GLN A 19 14.49 -11.40 12.53
C GLN A 19 14.75 -12.25 11.29
N SER A 20 14.32 -13.51 11.39
CA SER A 20 13.82 -14.28 10.25
C SER A 20 12.81 -13.39 9.50
N GLY A 21 13.06 -13.16 8.21
CA GLY A 21 12.31 -12.24 7.38
C GLY A 21 10.80 -12.44 7.51
N ARG A 22 10.06 -11.33 7.60
CA ARG A 22 8.64 -11.36 7.29
C ARG A 22 8.52 -11.84 5.85
N GLU A 23 8.10 -13.08 5.68
CA GLU A 23 7.59 -13.56 4.40
C GLU A 23 6.37 -12.68 4.09
N GLN A 24 6.57 -11.64 3.29
CA GLN A 24 5.46 -10.82 2.80
C GLN A 24 4.75 -11.70 1.79
N SER A 25 3.65 -12.32 2.19
CA SER A 25 2.79 -13.02 1.23
C SER A 25 2.34 -11.99 0.20
N GLU A 26 2.52 -12.29 -1.08
CA GLU A 26 1.92 -11.50 -2.15
C GLU A 26 0.42 -11.33 -1.86
N PRO A 27 -0.15 -10.12 -2.08
CA PRO A 27 -1.57 -9.93 -1.92
C PRO A 27 -2.31 -10.90 -2.86
N PRO A 28 -3.49 -11.39 -2.48
CA PRO A 28 -4.25 -12.36 -3.28
C PRO A 28 -4.83 -11.76 -4.57
N PHE A 29 -4.50 -10.50 -4.89
CA PHE A 29 -4.96 -9.77 -6.05
C PHE A 29 -3.90 -8.78 -6.52
N HIS A 30 -4.00 -8.41 -7.79
CA HIS A 30 -3.18 -7.37 -8.39
C HIS A 30 -4.09 -6.31 -8.99
N PHE A 31 -3.73 -5.03 -8.83
CA PHE A 31 -4.37 -3.97 -9.58
C PHE A 31 -3.85 -3.98 -11.01
N VAL A 32 -4.76 -3.76 -11.96
CA VAL A 32 -4.45 -3.64 -13.38
C VAL A 32 -4.98 -2.31 -13.90
N ASP A 33 -4.25 -1.68 -14.81
CA ASP A 33 -4.72 -0.52 -15.54
C ASP A 33 -5.52 -0.97 -16.76
N ALA A 34 -6.84 -0.86 -16.68
CA ALA A 34 -7.76 -1.20 -17.77
C ALA A 34 -8.21 0.04 -18.58
N SER A 35 -7.57 1.21 -18.41
CA SER A 35 -8.04 2.47 -19.01
C SER A 35 -8.15 2.38 -20.52
N ARG A 36 -7.12 1.83 -21.18
CA ARG A 36 -7.10 1.66 -22.65
C ARG A 36 -8.18 0.71 -23.15
N GLU A 37 -8.38 -0.40 -22.46
CA GLU A 37 -9.36 -1.44 -22.83
C GLU A 37 -10.79 -0.93 -22.65
N ALA A 38 -11.01 -0.09 -21.64
CA ALA A 38 -12.26 0.61 -21.40
C ALA A 38 -12.48 1.82 -22.33
N GLY A 39 -11.52 2.16 -23.20
CA GLY A 39 -11.60 3.33 -24.09
C GLY A 39 -11.45 4.68 -23.37
N LEU A 40 -10.88 4.70 -22.17
CA LEU A 40 -10.57 5.92 -21.43
C LEU A 40 -9.22 6.46 -21.90
N ASP A 41 -9.23 7.51 -22.72
CA ASP A 41 -8.05 8.10 -23.35
C ASP A 41 -7.81 9.58 -23.01
N PHE A 42 -8.48 10.08 -21.97
CA PHE A 42 -8.35 11.46 -21.52
C PHE A 42 -7.44 11.57 -20.29
N LEU A 43 -6.88 12.78 -20.10
CA LEU A 43 -6.14 13.12 -18.88
C LEU A 43 -7.12 13.69 -17.85
N ASN A 44 -7.26 13.02 -16.70
CA ASN A 44 -8.03 13.54 -15.57
C ASN A 44 -7.24 14.65 -14.88
N VAL A 45 -7.61 15.90 -15.14
CA VAL A 45 -6.96 17.11 -14.59
C VAL A 45 -7.88 17.77 -13.58
N SER A 46 -7.35 18.09 -12.40
CA SER A 46 -8.02 18.92 -11.39
C SER A 46 -7.23 20.20 -11.17
N GLY A 47 -7.93 21.34 -11.14
CA GLY A 47 -7.33 22.65 -10.93
C GLY A 47 -6.37 23.12 -12.04
N SER A 48 -5.54 24.09 -11.67
CA SER A 48 -4.51 24.71 -12.52
C SER A 48 -3.17 23.98 -12.39
N PRO A 49 -2.26 24.07 -13.38
CA PRO A 49 -0.93 23.48 -13.27
C PRO A 49 -0.11 23.96 -12.06
N GLN A 50 -0.45 25.11 -11.50
CA GLN A 50 0.22 25.69 -10.32
C GLN A 50 -0.28 25.11 -8.99
N GLN A 51 -1.47 24.49 -8.95
CA GLN A 51 -2.01 23.80 -7.77
C GLN A 51 -1.93 24.66 -6.49
N ASN A 52 -2.40 25.91 -6.57
CA ASN A 52 -2.20 26.89 -5.49
C ASN A 52 -3.07 26.60 -4.25
N TYR A 53 -4.14 25.82 -4.42
CA TYR A 53 -5.08 25.46 -3.37
C TYR A 53 -5.15 23.94 -3.16
N VAL A 54 -5.28 23.52 -1.90
CA VAL A 54 -5.43 22.10 -1.53
C VAL A 54 -6.62 21.43 -2.23
N LEU A 55 -7.68 22.20 -2.50
CA LEU A 55 -8.84 21.71 -3.24
C LEU A 55 -8.52 21.32 -4.69
N GLU A 56 -7.47 21.88 -5.30
CA GLU A 56 -7.03 21.53 -6.66
C GLU A 56 -6.32 20.17 -6.70
N SER A 57 -5.67 19.76 -5.59
CA SER A 57 -4.97 18.47 -5.49
C SER A 57 -5.91 17.27 -5.39
N MET A 58 -7.18 17.52 -5.07
CA MET A 58 -8.21 16.49 -5.03
C MET A 58 -8.68 16.23 -6.47
N SER A 59 -8.19 15.13 -7.04
CA SER A 59 -8.70 14.63 -8.33
C SER A 59 -10.07 13.98 -8.14
N THR A 60 -10.80 13.80 -9.24
CA THR A 60 -12.10 13.09 -9.24
C THR A 60 -11.91 11.61 -9.55
N GLY A 61 -12.84 10.79 -9.10
CA GLY A 61 -12.88 9.36 -9.41
C GLY A 61 -14.12 8.72 -8.82
N ALA A 62 -14.35 7.47 -9.19
CA ALA A 62 -15.37 6.62 -8.61
C ALA A 62 -14.81 5.21 -8.50
N ALA A 63 -15.27 4.45 -7.51
CA ALA A 63 -15.01 3.02 -7.40
C ALA A 63 -16.33 2.25 -7.42
N PHE A 64 -16.33 1.12 -8.12
CA PHE A 64 -17.44 0.18 -8.17
C PHE A 64 -16.99 -1.12 -7.51
N LEU A 65 -17.71 -1.54 -6.47
CA LEU A 65 -17.48 -2.81 -5.78
C LEU A 65 -18.79 -3.28 -5.11
N ASP A 66 -19.00 -4.58 -5.00
CA ASP A 66 -20.04 -5.15 -4.15
C ASP A 66 -19.52 -5.18 -2.69
N PHE A 67 -19.93 -4.19 -1.88
CA PHE A 67 -19.38 -3.93 -0.55
C PHE A 67 -20.03 -4.80 0.53
N ASP A 68 -21.34 -5.02 0.46
CA ASP A 68 -22.09 -5.81 1.44
C ASP A 68 -22.43 -7.24 0.96
N ASN A 69 -21.95 -7.61 -0.24
CA ASN A 69 -22.02 -8.94 -0.82
C ASN A 69 -23.47 -9.38 -1.10
N ASP A 70 -24.30 -8.45 -1.56
CA ASP A 70 -25.69 -8.70 -1.98
C ASP A 70 -25.83 -9.03 -3.47
N GLY A 71 -24.72 -8.97 -4.22
CA GLY A 71 -24.65 -9.26 -5.64
C GLY A 71 -24.88 -8.06 -6.55
N PHE A 72 -25.11 -6.87 -6.01
CA PHE A 72 -25.15 -5.61 -6.75
C PHE A 72 -23.83 -4.85 -6.61
N GLN A 73 -23.48 -4.07 -7.64
CA GLN A 73 -22.31 -3.20 -7.57
C GLN A 73 -22.69 -1.90 -6.86
N ASP A 74 -21.99 -1.59 -5.77
CA ASP A 74 -22.07 -0.31 -5.10
C ASP A 74 -21.17 0.73 -5.75
N LEU A 75 -21.49 2.01 -5.52
CA LEU A 75 -20.74 3.15 -6.00
C LEU A 75 -20.15 3.95 -4.83
N PHE A 76 -18.84 4.17 -4.86
CA PHE A 76 -18.13 5.08 -3.96
C PHE A 76 -17.57 6.28 -4.75
N VAL A 77 -17.83 7.49 -4.26
CA VAL A 77 -17.41 8.78 -4.85
C VAL A 77 -16.88 9.75 -3.80
#